data_AF-A0ABD6EZA2-F1
#
_entry.id   AF-A0ABD6EZA2-F1
#
_cell.length_a   1.000
_cell.length_b   1.000
_cell.length_c   1.000
_cell.angle_alpha   90.00
_cell.angle_beta   90.00
_cell.angle_gamma   90.00
#
_symmetry.space_group_name_H-M   'P 1'
#
loop_
_entity.id
_entity.type
_entity.pdbx_description
1 polymer ?
#
loop_
_entity_poly.entity_id
_entity_poly.type
_entity_poly.pdbx_seq_one_letter_code
_entity_poly.pdbx_strand_id
1 'polypeptide(L)'
;FLSDHSFKVNDLADMNPDTFLSPFLDVIRSEQTNGPVTAQALSSFAKFLSYGLIDSSSIKASNALEKIADAVTHAKFIGSADPGHDEVVLLRIFLTLRILLLTPVGRLLSNESVCEIMQSCFRICFEGALS
;
A
#
# COMPACT_ATOMS: atom_id res chain seq x y z
N PHE A 1 28.70 -7.18 23.59
CA PHE A 1 27.57 -8.13 23.60
C PHE A 1 26.42 -7.75 22.67
N LEU A 2 26.61 -6.84 21.71
CA LEU A 2 25.62 -6.60 20.65
C LEU A 2 26.37 -6.62 19.33
N SER A 3 26.46 -7.82 18.76
CA SER A 3 26.93 -8.04 17.40
C SER A 3 25.88 -7.45 16.48
N ASP A 4 26.21 -6.29 15.92
CA ASP A 4 25.58 -5.68 14.76
C ASP A 4 25.51 -6.73 13.62
N HIS A 5 24.44 -7.53 13.61
CA HIS A 5 24.12 -8.43 12.51
C HIS A 5 23.54 -7.57 11.39
N SER A 6 24.46 -6.88 10.69
CA SER A 6 24.20 -6.37 9.37
C SER A 6 23.89 -7.57 8.48
N PHE A 7 22.61 -7.93 8.37
CA PHE A 7 22.14 -8.89 7.37
C PHE A 7 22.48 -8.26 6.01
N LYS A 8 23.61 -8.67 5.42
CA LYS A 8 23.92 -8.39 4.02
C LYS A 8 22.92 -9.16 3.16
N VAL A 9 21.78 -8.52 2.94
CA VAL A 9 20.83 -8.95 1.93
C VAL A 9 21.40 -8.52 0.58
N ASN A 10 21.67 -9.48 -0.29
CA ASN A 10 22.18 -9.20 -1.63
C ASN A 10 21.03 -8.94 -2.63
N ASP A 11 19.83 -9.47 -2.38
CA ASP A 11 18.62 -9.25 -3.19
C ASP A 11 17.36 -9.13 -2.31
N LEU A 12 16.50 -8.16 -2.62
CA LEU A 12 15.20 -7.99 -1.97
C LEU A 12 14.28 -9.20 -2.17
N ALA A 13 14.43 -9.94 -3.27
CA ALA A 13 13.65 -11.15 -3.55
C ALA A 13 13.86 -12.27 -2.51
N ASP A 14 15.02 -12.27 -1.83
CA ASP A 14 15.35 -13.26 -0.81
C ASP A 14 14.80 -12.89 0.59
N MET A 15 14.27 -11.68 0.74
CA MET A 15 13.72 -11.19 2.01
C MET A 15 12.27 -11.61 2.21
N ASN A 16 11.84 -11.67 3.48
CA ASN A 16 10.42 -11.71 3.78
C ASN A 16 9.78 -10.39 3.32
N PRO A 17 8.71 -10.40 2.49
CA PRO A 17 8.03 -9.19 2.06
C PRO A 17 7.66 -8.25 3.20
N ASP A 18 7.22 -8.80 4.33
CA ASP A 18 6.87 -8.00 5.50
C ASP A 18 8.01 -7.08 5.97
N THR A 19 9.26 -7.53 5.87
CA THR A 19 10.43 -6.79 6.35
C THR A 19 10.68 -5.52 5.53
N PHE A 20 10.62 -5.60 4.20
CA PHE A 20 10.82 -4.42 3.36
C PHE A 20 9.55 -3.60 3.17
N LEU A 21 8.35 -4.17 3.38
CA LEU A 21 7.08 -3.47 3.27
C LEU A 21 6.80 -2.56 4.46
N SER A 22 7.13 -2.99 5.69
CA SER A 22 6.83 -2.26 6.93
C SER A 22 7.07 -0.74 6.84
N PRO A 23 8.27 -0.24 6.45
CA PRO A 23 8.51 1.20 6.44
C PRO A 23 7.57 1.98 5.51
N PHE A 24 7.15 1.38 4.39
CA PHE A 24 6.20 2.03 3.47
C PHE A 24 4.77 1.99 4.00
N LEU A 25 4.40 0.88 4.64
CA LEU A 25 3.09 0.74 5.27
C LEU A 25 2.91 1.74 6.42
N ASP A 26 3.96 1.96 7.21
CA ASP A 26 3.98 2.95 8.30
C ASP A 26 3.83 4.38 7.74
N VAL A 27 4.51 4.69 6.64
CA VAL A 27 4.39 5.98 5.95
C VAL A 27 2.97 6.26 5.48
N ILE A 28 2.30 5.26 4.88
CA ILE A 28 0.93 5.39 4.33
C ILE A 28 -0.13 5.55 5.44
N ARG A 29 0.05 4.89 6.58
CA ARG A 29 -0.88 5.01 7.73
C ARG A 29 -0.65 6.27 8.56
N SER A 30 0.51 6.90 8.44
CA SER A 30 0.89 8.03 9.29
C SER A 30 0.16 9.32 8.93
N GLU A 31 -0.54 9.88 9.92
CA GLU A 31 -1.17 11.21 9.85
C GLU A 31 -0.17 12.36 9.76
N GLN A 32 1.12 12.09 9.97
CA GLN A 32 2.19 13.08 9.96
C GLN A 32 2.95 13.11 8.62
N THR A 33 2.54 12.27 7.66
CA THR A 33 3.15 12.20 6.34
C THR A 33 2.45 13.14 5.37
N ASN A 34 3.22 13.92 4.60
CA ASN A 34 2.64 14.75 3.53
C ASN A 34 2.24 13.92 2.30
N GLY A 35 1.30 14.45 1.52
CA GLY A 35 0.78 13.81 0.32
C GLY A 35 1.83 13.24 -0.64
N PRO A 36 2.86 14.02 -1.06
CA PRO A 36 3.90 13.53 -1.97
C PRO A 36 4.67 12.30 -1.46
N VAL A 37 5.01 12.24 -0.16
CA VAL A 37 5.70 11.09 0.41
C VAL A 37 4.78 9.87 0.44
N THR A 38 3.51 10.04 0.80
CA THR A 38 2.49 8.97 0.73
C THR A 38 2.33 8.45 -0.70
N ALA A 39 2.24 9.34 -1.69
CA ALA A 39 2.14 8.96 -3.10
C ALA A 39 3.36 8.17 -3.61
N GLN A 40 4.56 8.51 -3.12
CA GLN A 40 5.78 7.77 -3.45
C GLN A 40 5.82 6.38 -2.81
N ALA A 41 5.33 6.25 -1.57
CA ALA A 41 5.18 4.95 -0.91
C ALA A 41 4.22 4.04 -1.69
N LEU A 42 3.05 4.55 -2.06
CA LEU A 42 2.08 3.83 -2.91
C LEU A 42 2.67 3.41 -4.26
N SER A 43 3.42 4.32 -4.89
CA SER A 43 4.12 4.02 -6.16
C SER A 43 5.15 2.89 -6.02
N SER A 44 5.71 2.70 -4.83
CA SER A 44 6.68 1.64 -4.57
C SER A 44 6.01 0.26 -4.53
N PHE A 45 4.77 0.16 -4.02
CA PHE A 45 4.00 -1.08 -4.05
C PHE A 45 3.67 -1.54 -5.47
N ALA A 46 3.27 -0.61 -6.34
CA ALA A 46 3.07 -0.93 -7.75
C ALA A 46 4.33 -1.52 -8.39
N LYS A 47 5.52 -1.04 -8.00
CA LYS A 47 6.81 -1.60 -8.47
C LYS A 47 7.11 -2.96 -7.87
N PHE A 48 6.87 -3.18 -6.57
CA PHE A 48 7.08 -4.47 -5.93
C PHE A 48 6.23 -5.57 -6.59
N LEU A 49 4.98 -5.25 -6.93
CA LEU A 49 4.09 -6.14 -7.69
C LEU A 49 4.59 -6.34 -9.13
N SER A 50 4.95 -5.26 -9.83
CA SER A 50 5.40 -5.34 -11.23
C SER A 50 6.71 -6.13 -11.40
N TYR A 51 7.57 -6.12 -10.38
CA TYR A 51 8.83 -6.86 -10.37
C TYR A 51 8.71 -8.27 -9.78
N GLY A 52 7.51 -8.69 -9.38
CA GLY A 52 7.27 -10.03 -8.84
C GLY A 52 7.86 -10.26 -7.44
N LEU A 53 8.19 -9.20 -6.70
CA LEU A 53 8.65 -9.30 -5.31
C LEU A 53 7.53 -9.75 -4.37
N ILE A 54 6.28 -9.58 -4.81
CA ILE A 54 5.08 -10.13 -4.17
C ILE A 54 4.31 -10.87 -5.28
N ASP A 55 4.44 -12.20 -5.30
CA ASP A 55 3.78 -13.05 -6.28
C ASP A 55 2.74 -13.98 -5.64
N SER A 56 1.66 -14.22 -6.39
CA SER A 56 0.52 -15.05 -6.02
C SER A 56 0.85 -16.51 -5.69
N SER A 57 2.04 -17.00 -6.05
CA SER A 57 2.48 -18.37 -5.76
C SER A 57 3.08 -18.56 -4.35
N SER A 58 3.42 -17.48 -3.65
CA SER A 58 4.10 -17.54 -2.36
C SER A 58 3.12 -17.47 -1.20
N ILE A 59 3.23 -18.39 -0.23
CA ILE A 59 2.45 -18.36 1.02
C ILE A 59 2.68 -17.03 1.78
N LYS A 60 3.88 -16.44 1.66
CA LYS A 60 4.22 -15.16 2.30
C LYS A 60 3.52 -13.97 1.64
N ALA A 61 3.06 -14.11 0.39
CA ALA A 61 2.45 -13.01 -0.36
C ALA A 61 1.04 -12.67 0.12
N SER A 62 0.26 -13.64 0.63
CA SER A 62 -1.10 -13.35 1.11
C SER A 62 -1.08 -12.42 2.32
N ASN A 63 -0.28 -12.71 3.35
CA ASN A 63 -0.14 -11.84 4.52
C ASN A 63 0.38 -10.45 4.16
N ALA A 64 1.34 -10.38 3.24
CA ALA A 64 1.88 -9.11 2.74
C ALA A 64 0.81 -8.30 2.01
N LEU A 65 0.00 -8.96 1.18
CA LEU A 65 -1.07 -8.32 0.42
C LEU A 65 -2.20 -7.84 1.34
N GLU A 66 -2.55 -8.59 2.38
CA GLU A 66 -3.52 -8.17 3.40
C GLU A 66 -3.05 -6.91 4.12
N LYS A 67 -1.77 -6.86 4.52
CA LYS A 67 -1.18 -5.67 5.15
C LYS A 67 -1.15 -4.45 4.22
N ILE A 68 -0.93 -4.67 2.92
CA ILE A 68 -1.00 -3.60 1.92
C ILE A 68 -2.44 -3.13 1.76
N ALA A 69 -3.41 -4.03 1.65
CA ALA A 69 -4.83 -3.70 1.57
C ALA A 69 -5.24 -2.83 2.76
N ASP A 70 -4.98 -3.29 3.98
CA ASP A 70 -5.26 -2.55 5.21
C ASP A 70 -4.60 -1.16 5.26
N ALA A 71 -3.32 -1.06 4.88
CA ALA A 71 -2.64 0.24 4.88
C ALA A 71 -3.25 1.21 3.86
N VAL A 72 -3.59 0.74 2.67
CA VAL A 72 -4.09 1.59 1.58
C VAL A 72 -5.55 1.98 1.82
N THR A 73 -6.38 1.08 2.37
CA THR A 73 -7.77 1.40 2.72
C THR A 73 -7.86 2.44 3.84
N HIS A 74 -6.91 2.42 4.76
CA HIS A 74 -6.80 3.35 5.89
C HIS A 74 -5.72 4.43 5.69
N ALA A 75 -5.32 4.70 4.44
CA ALA A 75 -4.29 5.67 4.14
C ALA A 75 -4.68 7.07 4.67
N LYS A 76 -3.71 7.74 5.28
CA LYS A 76 -3.86 9.12 5.78
C LYS A 76 -2.69 9.96 5.29
N PHE A 77 -2.94 11.24 5.06
CA PHE A 77 -1.89 12.19 4.72
C PHE A 77 -2.31 13.60 5.12
N ILE A 78 -1.33 14.46 5.33
CA ILE A 78 -1.55 15.88 5.59
C ILE A 78 -2.02 16.53 4.29
N GLY A 79 -3.24 17.06 4.31
CA GLY A 79 -3.81 17.82 3.20
C GLY A 79 -2.98 19.05 2.86
N SER A 80 -2.91 19.36 1.57
CA SER A 80 -2.18 20.49 1.01
C SER A 80 -3.03 21.75 0.96
N ALA A 81 -2.38 22.91 0.83
CA ALA A 81 -3.07 24.18 0.53
C ALA A 81 -3.65 24.21 -0.89
N ASP A 82 -3.17 23.33 -1.77
CA ASP A 82 -3.65 23.18 -3.14
C ASP A 82 -4.41 21.85 -3.27
N PRO A 83 -5.75 21.88 -3.42
CA PRO A 83 -6.59 20.68 -3.54
C PRO A 83 -6.17 19.75 -4.68
N GLY A 84 -5.60 20.28 -5.77
CA GLY A 84 -5.17 19.45 -6.90
C GLY A 84 -4.05 18.49 -6.53
N HIS A 85 -3.19 18.84 -5.57
CA HIS A 85 -2.17 17.92 -5.06
C HIS A 85 -2.79 16.76 -4.27
N ASP A 86 -3.82 17.04 -3.48
CA ASP A 86 -4.51 16.02 -2.67
C ASP A 86 -5.29 15.05 -3.56
N GLU A 87 -5.94 15.56 -4.63
CA GLU A 87 -6.60 14.74 -5.65
C GLU A 87 -5.64 13.76 -6.32
N VAL A 88 -4.40 14.16 -6.60
CA VAL A 88 -3.37 13.28 -7.17
C VAL A 88 -3.00 12.15 -6.20
N VAL A 89 -2.92 12.44 -4.90
CA VAL A 89 -2.64 11.43 -3.86
C VAL A 89 -3.81 10.46 -3.73
N LEU A 90 -5.05 10.97 -3.70
CA LEU A 90 -6.27 10.15 -3.70
C LEU A 90 -6.37 9.27 -4.94
N LEU A 91 -6.04 9.80 -6.12
CA LEU A 91 -5.96 9.01 -7.35
C LEU A 91 -4.91 7.90 -7.21
N ARG A 92 -3.78 8.16 -6.55
CA ARG A 92 -2.74 7.15 -6.31
C ARG A 92 -3.20 6.04 -5.37
N ILE A 93 -3.94 6.39 -4.32
CA ILE A 93 -4.60 5.43 -3.42
C ILE A 93 -5.57 4.57 -4.23
N PHE A 94 -6.48 5.20 -4.98
CA PHE A 94 -7.49 4.53 -5.79
C PHE A 94 -6.88 3.57 -6.82
N LEU A 95 -5.83 3.99 -7.52
CA LEU A 95 -5.13 3.14 -8.48
C LEU A 95 -4.44 1.94 -7.80
N THR A 96 -3.96 2.11 -6.58
CA THR A 96 -3.37 1.01 -5.80
C THR A 96 -4.43 -0.02 -5.41
N LEU A 97 -5.58 0.44 -4.90
CA LEU A 97 -6.76 -0.40 -4.62
C LEU A 97 -7.24 -1.14 -5.88
N ARG A 98 -7.26 -0.45 -7.04
CA ARG A 98 -7.57 -1.08 -8.33
C ARG A 98 -6.61 -2.21 -8.69
N ILE A 99 -5.30 -2.02 -8.48
CA ILE A 99 -4.30 -3.07 -8.73
C ILE A 99 -4.59 -4.28 -7.83
N LEU A 100 -4.86 -4.05 -6.54
CA LEU A 100 -5.16 -5.11 -5.59
C LEU A 100 -6.38 -5.95 -6.03
N LEU A 101 -7.43 -5.32 -6.55
CA LEU A 101 -8.64 -6.03 -6.98
C LEU A 101 -8.56 -6.67 -8.37
N LEU A 102 -7.85 -6.04 -9.31
CA LEU A 102 -7.94 -6.40 -10.74
C LEU A 102 -6.74 -7.18 -11.28
N THR A 103 -5.76 -7.50 -10.44
CA THR A 103 -4.59 -8.31 -10.85
C THR A 103 -4.61 -9.69 -10.20
N PRO A 104 -3.85 -10.68 -10.73
CA PRO A 104 -3.88 -12.05 -10.21
C PRO A 104 -3.50 -12.19 -8.73
N VAL A 105 -2.73 -11.24 -8.17
CA VAL A 105 -2.39 -11.21 -6.74
C VAL A 105 -3.64 -11.00 -5.87
N GLY A 106 -4.67 -10.31 -6.37
CA GLY A 106 -5.93 -10.08 -5.68
C GLY A 106 -6.67 -11.34 -5.25
N ARG A 107 -6.39 -12.48 -5.88
CA ARG A 107 -6.93 -13.79 -5.47
C ARG A 107 -6.47 -14.22 -4.08
N LEU A 108 -5.42 -13.59 -3.53
CA LEU A 108 -4.93 -13.85 -2.19
C LEU A 108 -5.61 -13.02 -1.10
N LEU A 109 -6.47 -12.07 -1.47
CA LEU A 109 -7.22 -11.25 -0.54
C LEU A 109 -8.41 -12.02 0.04
N SER A 110 -8.64 -11.84 1.34
CA SER A 110 -9.87 -12.24 1.98
C SER A 110 -11.07 -11.44 1.45
N ASN A 111 -12.27 -12.01 1.58
CA ASN A 111 -13.51 -11.30 1.24
C ASN A 111 -13.71 -10.04 2.09
N GLU A 112 -13.21 -10.04 3.33
CA GLU A 112 -13.26 -8.88 4.22
C GLU A 112 -12.46 -7.73 3.64
N SER A 113 -11.20 -7.97 3.28
CA SER A 113 -10.35 -6.96 2.64
C SER A 113 -10.90 -6.48 1.30
N VAL A 114 -11.50 -7.37 0.51
CA VAL A 114 -12.19 -6.96 -0.74
C VAL A 114 -13.35 -6.00 -0.43
N CYS A 115 -14.17 -6.29 0.58
CA CYS A 115 -15.25 -5.40 1.01
C CYS A 115 -14.72 -4.05 1.50
N GLU A 116 -13.67 -4.03 2.31
CA GLU A 116 -13.04 -2.80 2.80
C GLU A 116 -12.45 -1.95 1.67
N ILE A 117 -11.80 -2.60 0.70
CA ILE A 117 -11.29 -1.92 -0.50
C ILE A 117 -12.44 -1.26 -1.27
N MET A 118 -13.55 -1.96 -1.49
CA MET A 118 -14.72 -1.39 -2.17
C MET A 118 -15.28 -0.19 -1.40
N GLN A 119 -15.42 -0.29 -0.07
CA GLN A 119 -15.88 0.81 0.77
C GLN A 119 -14.94 2.01 0.73
N SER A 120 -13.62 1.78 0.71
CA SER A 120 -12.63 2.84 0.56
C SER A 120 -12.74 3.54 -0.79
N CYS A 121 -12.92 2.80 -1.89
CA CYS A 121 -13.21 3.37 -3.21
C CYS A 121 -14.47 4.25 -3.20
N PHE A 122 -15.55 3.81 -2.56
CA PHE A 122 -16.75 4.64 -2.40
C PHE A 122 -16.47 5.91 -1.60
N ARG A 123 -15.76 5.81 -0.48
CA ARG A 123 -15.37 6.99 0.31
C ARG A 123 -14.60 7.98 -0.56
N ILE A 124 -13.53 7.57 -1.24
CA ILE A 124 -12.73 8.45 -2.11
C ILE A 124 -13.60 9.13 -3.19
N CYS A 125 -14.54 8.42 -3.80
CA CYS A 125 -15.40 8.97 -4.85
C CYS A 125 -16.51 9.90 -4.33
N PHE A 126 -16.95 9.75 -3.09
CA PHE A 126 -18.15 10.41 -2.56
C PHE A 126 -17.89 11.30 -1.32
N GLU A 127 -16.67 11.36 -0.80
CA GLU A 127 -16.32 12.16 0.40
C GLU A 127 -16.54 13.67 0.17
N GLY A 128 -16.37 14.18 -1.06
CA GLY A 128 -16.75 15.55 -1.42
C GLY A 128 -18.23 15.76 -1.79
N ALA A 129 -19.02 14.69 -1.92
CA ALA A 129 -20.45 14.76 -2.27
C ALA A 129 -21.37 14.70 -1.03
N LEU A 130 -20.81 14.35 0.14
CA LEU A 130 -21.52 14.15 1.41
C LEU A 130 -21.13 15.19 2.49
N SER A 131 -20.32 16.19 2.14
CA SER A 131 -19.88 17.28 3.03
C SER A 131 -20.65 18.58 2.78
#